data_AF-A0A151AK42-F1
#
_entry.id   AF-A0A151AK42-F1
#
_cell.length_a   1.000
_cell.length_b   1.000
_cell.length_c   1.000
_cell.angle_alpha   90.00
_cell.angle_beta   90.00
_cell.angle_gamma   90.00
#
_symmetry.space_group_name_H-M   'P 1'
#
loop_
_entity.id
_entity.type
_entity.pdbx_description
1 polymer ?
#
loop_
_entity_poly.entity_id
_entity_poly.type
_entity_poly.pdbx_seq_one_letter_code
_entity_poly.pdbx_strand_id
1 'polypeptide(L)'
;MTRRSVLAAVSVAATAITPELGGSKTGSVGSTADRTFDPTRHGFGFYNWRVREGPYPGTVPDTVDDGWRESFENVFDRPISEFPGGFVDGFSRHAREGLLEAVRTNGYCYGMVFAAQRYFERPETIPGGFDTASEIAHPNAPQSIEETPILDDLVEYQTAQYVDFHAWLGRYALLDASLIDYDSQLADLLAAVDAFGTAAITLFSEESVRSHQVLVYDYERHPDRIVLLAYNPNYTAETYAEFTYTVEIDTSGETPVPQPVEYGAGYDQFVHNEYDRLIRARRDPSGPLRGGKSLSERVFGTTLFVAADPAVETVVVDQTGRRLERTTGPEPLHYRYGVSDGTYRIALTGRGASEYALDVYVGDRYHGFLDETIEGTIAAGETERYAVTIDDGSAALTTGVGGTAALGAIGASYAVERGRARRRDRPERHDP
;
A
#
# COMPACT_ATOMS: atom_id res chain seq x y z
N MET A 1 -18.43 6.60 -28.08
CA MET A 1 -17.40 7.55 -27.60
C MET A 1 -16.05 6.85 -27.65
N THR A 2 -15.03 7.43 -28.27
CA THR A 2 -13.74 6.79 -28.49
C THR A 2 -12.71 7.21 -27.43
N ARG A 3 -11.73 6.35 -27.12
CA ARG A 3 -10.63 6.57 -26.13
C ARG A 3 -9.99 7.97 -26.22
N ARG A 4 -9.96 8.60 -27.40
CA ARG A 4 -9.41 9.95 -27.63
C ARG A 4 -10.24 11.09 -27.04
N SER A 5 -11.56 10.93 -26.88
CA SER A 5 -12.45 12.02 -26.45
C SER A 5 -12.34 12.34 -24.95
N VAL A 6 -12.06 11.33 -24.12
CA VAL A 6 -11.91 11.49 -22.67
C VAL A 6 -10.51 12.03 -22.32
N LEU A 7 -9.48 11.64 -23.07
CA LEU A 7 -8.10 12.08 -22.85
C LEU A 7 -7.85 13.54 -23.26
N ALA A 8 -8.54 14.04 -24.28
CA ALA A 8 -8.45 15.46 -24.67
C ALA A 8 -9.07 16.39 -23.61
N ALA A 9 -10.04 15.92 -22.81
CA ALA A 9 -10.65 16.71 -21.76
C ALA A 9 -9.71 16.94 -20.56
N VAL A 10 -8.87 15.95 -20.21
CA VAL A 10 -7.92 16.04 -19.11
C VAL A 10 -6.71 16.91 -19.47
N SER A 11 -6.14 16.75 -20.67
CA SER A 11 -4.98 17.57 -21.10
C SER A 11 -5.33 19.04 -21.37
N VAL A 12 -6.59 19.38 -21.71
CA VAL A 12 -6.99 20.78 -21.92
C VAL A 12 -7.22 21.49 -20.59
N ALA A 13 -7.67 20.79 -19.54
CA ALA A 13 -7.87 21.38 -18.21
C ALA A 13 -6.57 21.82 -17.52
N ALA A 14 -5.45 21.11 -17.76
CA ALA A 14 -4.15 21.43 -17.16
C ALA A 14 -3.52 22.75 -17.67
N THR A 15 -3.96 23.29 -18.80
CA THR A 15 -3.34 24.48 -19.43
C THR A 15 -3.95 25.83 -19.00
N ALA A 16 -4.93 25.84 -18.09
CA ALA A 16 -5.69 27.06 -17.74
C ALA A 16 -5.64 27.45 -16.26
N ILE A 17 -4.69 26.95 -15.47
CA ILE A 17 -4.49 27.37 -14.07
C ILE A 17 -3.32 28.37 -14.02
N THR A 18 -3.60 29.63 -14.29
CA THR A 18 -2.72 30.74 -13.90
C THR A 18 -2.94 31.06 -12.42
N PRO A 19 -1.89 31.32 -11.62
CA PRO A 19 -2.02 31.61 -10.19
C PRO A 19 -2.45 33.07 -9.99
N GLU A 20 -3.75 33.33 -9.89
CA GLU A 20 -4.26 34.52 -9.19
C GLU A 20 -4.60 34.11 -7.75
N LEU A 21 -3.58 34.19 -6.88
CA LEU A 21 -3.69 34.07 -5.43
C LEU A 21 -4.38 35.31 -4.86
N GLY A 22 -5.69 35.24 -4.63
CA GLY A 22 -6.41 36.36 -4.01
C GLY A 22 -7.92 36.29 -4.15
N GLY A 23 -8.56 35.19 -3.75
CA GLY A 23 -10.01 35.13 -3.67
C GLY A 23 -10.50 33.83 -3.03
N SER A 24 -11.38 33.94 -2.05
CA SER A 24 -12.20 32.83 -1.57
C SER A 24 -13.12 32.41 -2.72
N LYS A 25 -12.64 31.50 -3.56
CA LYS A 25 -13.47 30.75 -4.49
C LYS A 25 -13.82 29.46 -3.79
N THR A 26 -15.06 29.36 -3.29
CA THR A 26 -15.74 28.07 -3.27
C THR A 26 -15.75 27.59 -4.72
N GLY A 27 -15.00 26.53 -5.02
CA GLY A 27 -14.91 25.95 -6.36
C GLY A 27 -16.20 25.25 -6.75
N SER A 28 -17.33 25.96 -6.76
CA SER A 28 -18.59 25.41 -7.27
C SER A 28 -18.58 25.52 -8.79
N VAL A 29 -18.00 24.52 -9.46
CA VAL A 29 -18.23 24.32 -10.89
C VAL A 29 -19.65 23.76 -11.05
N GLY A 30 -20.60 24.62 -11.43
CA GLY A 30 -21.89 24.24 -12.00
C GLY A 30 -22.58 23.02 -11.38
N SER A 31 -23.08 23.16 -10.15
CA SER A 31 -23.91 22.18 -9.45
C SER A 31 -25.14 21.79 -10.29
N THR A 32 -25.07 20.65 -10.97
CA THR A 32 -26.22 19.76 -11.03
C THR A 32 -26.19 18.97 -9.73
N ALA A 33 -27.11 19.25 -8.81
CA ALA A 33 -27.15 18.71 -7.44
C ALA A 33 -27.11 17.16 -7.33
N ASP A 34 -27.26 16.43 -8.44
CA ASP A 34 -27.19 14.96 -8.50
C ASP A 34 -25.77 14.37 -8.70
N ARG A 35 -24.69 15.17 -8.61
CA ARG A 35 -23.31 14.71 -8.91
C ARG A 35 -22.31 14.80 -7.78
N THR A 36 -22.73 15.10 -6.54
CA THR A 36 -21.81 15.14 -5.40
C THR A 36 -21.94 13.86 -4.60
N PHE A 37 -20.81 13.28 -4.21
CA PHE A 37 -20.81 12.13 -3.31
C PHE A 37 -21.23 12.60 -1.91
N ASP A 38 -22.38 12.13 -1.44
CA ASP A 38 -22.88 12.32 -0.08
C ASP A 38 -22.56 11.08 0.78
N PRO A 39 -21.67 11.16 1.78
CA PRO A 39 -21.32 10.01 2.62
C PRO A 39 -22.50 9.46 3.45
N THR A 40 -23.56 10.24 3.69
CA THR A 40 -24.77 9.74 4.39
C THR A 40 -25.61 8.80 3.53
N ARG A 41 -25.43 8.84 2.21
CA ARG A 41 -26.14 8.00 1.23
C ARG A 41 -25.21 7.00 0.54
N HIS A 42 -24.05 7.46 0.10
CA HIS A 42 -23.10 6.70 -0.71
C HIS A 42 -21.99 6.04 0.11
N GLY A 43 -21.84 6.39 1.39
CA GLY A 43 -21.02 5.64 2.33
C GLY A 43 -21.74 4.35 2.77
N PHE A 44 -20.99 3.37 3.26
CA PHE A 44 -21.58 2.13 3.77
C PHE A 44 -22.25 2.30 5.14
N GLY A 45 -23.34 1.56 5.38
CA GLY A 45 -24.00 1.47 6.68
C GLY A 45 -23.24 0.67 7.74
N PHE A 46 -22.08 0.11 7.41
CA PHE A 46 -21.22 -0.64 8.33
C PHE A 46 -19.80 -0.08 8.40
N TYR A 47 -19.14 -0.33 9.53
CA TYR A 47 -17.75 0.05 9.79
C TYR A 47 -16.76 -0.75 8.95
N ASN A 48 -15.57 -0.20 8.72
CA ASN A 48 -14.44 -0.87 8.10
C ASN A 48 -14.31 -2.33 8.56
N TRP A 49 -14.59 -3.23 7.64
CA TRP A 49 -14.67 -4.65 7.94
C TRP A 49 -13.26 -5.24 8.08
N ARG A 50 -13.10 -6.19 9.00
CA ARG A 50 -11.83 -6.88 9.27
C ARG A 50 -12.08 -8.33 9.67
N VAL A 51 -11.27 -9.24 9.16
CA VAL A 51 -11.27 -10.64 9.57
C VAL A 51 -10.32 -10.77 10.76
N ARG A 52 -10.85 -11.08 11.95
CA ARG A 52 -10.03 -11.25 13.16
C ARG A 52 -9.32 -12.59 13.23
N GLU A 53 -9.92 -13.65 12.69
CA GLU A 53 -9.43 -15.04 12.76
C GLU A 53 -9.83 -15.84 11.51
N GLY A 54 -9.04 -16.84 11.14
CA GLY A 54 -9.31 -17.78 10.04
C GLY A 54 -8.57 -17.50 8.72
N PRO A 55 -8.61 -18.43 7.74
CA PRO A 55 -8.13 -18.16 6.39
C PRO A 55 -8.97 -17.06 5.77
N TYR A 56 -8.33 -16.16 5.03
CA TYR A 56 -9.03 -15.03 4.43
C TYR A 56 -10.00 -15.53 3.36
N PRO A 57 -11.29 -15.15 3.41
CA PRO A 57 -12.25 -15.60 2.43
C PRO A 57 -11.91 -15.05 1.04
N GLY A 58 -11.78 -15.93 0.06
CA GLY A 58 -11.73 -15.56 -1.36
C GLY A 58 -10.34 -15.30 -1.96
N THR A 59 -9.28 -15.14 -1.18
CA THR A 59 -7.93 -14.96 -1.74
C THR A 59 -7.18 -16.28 -1.79
N VAL A 60 -7.34 -17.00 -2.90
CA VAL A 60 -6.52 -18.17 -3.21
C VAL A 60 -5.11 -17.65 -3.55
N PRO A 61 -4.03 -18.16 -2.93
CA PRO A 61 -2.65 -17.75 -3.25
C PRO A 61 -2.35 -17.75 -4.75
N ASP A 62 -2.88 -18.74 -5.47
CA ASP A 62 -2.71 -18.88 -6.92
C ASP A 62 -3.31 -17.69 -7.71
N THR A 63 -4.44 -17.12 -7.26
CA THR A 63 -5.06 -15.95 -7.90
C THR A 63 -4.17 -14.70 -7.75
N VAL A 64 -3.42 -14.61 -6.65
CA VAL A 64 -2.48 -13.51 -6.42
C VAL A 64 -1.30 -13.62 -7.37
N ASP A 65 -0.72 -14.81 -7.47
CA ASP A 65 0.44 -15.06 -8.32
C ASP A 65 0.07 -14.85 -9.80
N ASP A 66 -1.06 -15.39 -10.29
CA ASP A 66 -1.46 -15.25 -11.69
C ASP A 66 -1.85 -13.81 -12.06
N GLY A 67 -2.65 -13.14 -11.22
CA GLY A 67 -3.07 -11.76 -11.47
C GLY A 67 -1.90 -10.77 -11.43
N TRP A 68 -0.95 -10.98 -10.51
CA TRP A 68 0.26 -10.18 -10.45
C TRP A 68 1.13 -10.33 -11.70
N ARG A 69 1.34 -11.58 -12.17
CA ARG A 69 2.15 -11.84 -13.38
C ARG A 69 1.56 -11.17 -14.61
N GLU A 70 0.26 -11.32 -14.85
CA GLU A 70 -0.42 -10.69 -15.99
C GLU A 70 -0.29 -9.16 -15.92
N SER A 71 -0.55 -8.58 -14.75
CA SER A 71 -0.41 -7.13 -14.55
C SER A 71 1.03 -6.66 -14.80
N PHE A 72 2.02 -7.38 -14.28
CA PHE A 72 3.43 -7.08 -14.46
C PHE A 72 3.83 -7.07 -15.94
N GLU A 73 3.48 -8.11 -16.70
CA GLU A 73 3.78 -8.20 -18.13
C GLU A 73 3.16 -7.04 -18.91
N ASN A 74 1.93 -6.65 -18.56
CA ASN A 74 1.23 -5.53 -19.18
C ASN A 74 1.93 -4.18 -18.91
N VAL A 75 2.44 -3.96 -17.70
CA VAL A 75 3.13 -2.69 -17.35
C VAL A 75 4.46 -2.56 -18.08
N PHE A 76 5.20 -3.65 -18.21
CA PHE A 76 6.52 -3.65 -18.84
C PHE A 76 6.50 -3.92 -20.34
N ASP A 77 5.35 -4.30 -20.89
CA ASP A 77 5.19 -4.69 -22.30
C ASP A 77 6.20 -5.79 -22.71
N ARG A 78 6.46 -6.73 -21.78
CA ARG A 78 7.45 -7.80 -21.93
C ARG A 78 7.04 -9.06 -21.16
N PRO A 79 7.30 -10.27 -21.69
CA PRO A 79 7.07 -11.51 -20.97
C PRO A 79 7.88 -11.58 -19.68
N ILE A 80 7.29 -12.13 -18.62
CA ILE A 80 7.94 -12.24 -17.31
C ILE A 80 9.17 -13.14 -17.34
N SER A 81 9.22 -14.08 -18.29
CA SER A 81 10.38 -14.96 -18.54
C SER A 81 11.63 -14.23 -19.04
N GLU A 82 11.52 -12.96 -19.42
CA GLU A 82 12.66 -12.12 -19.80
C GLU A 82 13.31 -11.40 -18.60
N PHE A 83 12.78 -11.58 -17.39
CA PHE A 83 13.31 -11.00 -16.16
C PHE A 83 14.10 -12.05 -15.36
N PRO A 84 15.06 -11.63 -14.51
CA PRO A 84 15.77 -12.56 -13.62
C PRO A 84 14.79 -13.34 -12.72
N GLY A 85 14.99 -14.66 -12.58
CA GLY A 85 14.11 -15.53 -11.79
C GLY A 85 13.93 -15.06 -10.35
N GLY A 86 15.04 -14.86 -9.62
CA GLY A 86 14.98 -14.35 -8.24
C GLY A 86 14.36 -12.96 -8.09
N PHE A 87 14.39 -12.12 -9.13
CA PHE A 87 13.66 -10.84 -9.12
C PHE A 87 12.15 -11.08 -9.11
N VAL A 88 11.68 -11.92 -10.04
CA VAL A 88 10.27 -12.27 -10.20
C VAL A 88 9.74 -12.95 -8.94
N ASP A 89 10.49 -13.93 -8.42
CA ASP A 89 10.09 -14.69 -7.23
C ASP A 89 10.08 -13.82 -5.97
N GLY A 90 11.11 -12.98 -5.78
CA GLY A 90 11.18 -12.05 -4.66
C GLY A 90 10.05 -11.03 -4.68
N PHE A 91 9.71 -10.51 -5.87
CA PHE A 91 8.60 -9.58 -6.01
C PHE A 91 7.24 -10.26 -5.78
N SER A 92 6.99 -11.42 -6.41
CA SER A 92 5.75 -12.19 -6.23
C SER A 92 5.54 -12.51 -4.75
N ARG A 93 6.61 -12.93 -4.04
CA ARG A 93 6.58 -13.15 -2.60
C ARG A 93 6.28 -11.86 -1.84
N HIS A 94 6.90 -10.73 -2.17
CA HIS A 94 6.58 -9.46 -1.53
C HIS A 94 5.08 -9.11 -1.68
N ALA A 95 4.55 -9.18 -2.91
CA ALA A 95 3.15 -8.87 -3.18
C ALA A 95 2.20 -9.78 -2.38
N ARG A 96 2.47 -11.09 -2.36
CA ARG A 96 1.69 -12.08 -1.59
C ARG A 96 1.72 -11.81 -0.09
N GLU A 97 2.91 -11.62 0.48
CA GLU A 97 3.06 -11.43 1.93
C GLU A 97 2.52 -10.06 2.38
N GLY A 98 2.68 -9.02 1.57
CA GLY A 98 2.13 -7.69 1.80
C GLY A 98 0.60 -7.69 1.81
N LEU A 99 -0.02 -8.44 0.88
CA LEU A 99 -1.47 -8.65 0.87
C LEU A 99 -1.94 -9.34 2.14
N LEU A 100 -1.30 -10.44 2.53
CA LEU A 100 -1.66 -11.18 3.75
C LEU A 100 -1.53 -10.30 5.01
N GLU A 101 -0.55 -9.40 5.04
CA GLU A 101 -0.35 -8.44 6.13
C GLU A 101 -1.48 -7.42 6.21
N ALA A 102 -1.74 -6.66 5.15
CA ALA A 102 -2.70 -5.56 5.20
C ALA A 102 -4.12 -6.02 5.50
N VAL A 103 -4.46 -7.20 5.00
CA VAL A 103 -5.69 -7.92 5.30
C VAL A 103 -5.88 -8.19 6.80
N ARG A 104 -4.81 -8.58 7.50
CA ARG A 104 -4.87 -8.94 8.92
C ARG A 104 -4.91 -7.70 9.81
N THR A 105 -4.26 -6.61 9.40
CA THR A 105 -3.94 -5.49 10.29
C THR A 105 -4.86 -4.27 10.11
N ASN A 106 -5.30 -3.98 8.88
CA ASN A 106 -5.88 -2.67 8.55
C ASN A 106 -7.34 -2.70 8.05
N GLY A 107 -7.93 -3.89 7.94
CA GLY A 107 -9.28 -4.06 7.42
C GLY A 107 -9.38 -3.77 5.91
N TYR A 108 -10.60 -3.64 5.41
CA TYR A 108 -10.92 -3.49 3.99
C TYR A 108 -11.09 -2.03 3.55
N CYS A 109 -10.34 -1.09 4.14
CA CYS A 109 -10.51 0.33 3.85
C CYS A 109 -10.33 0.65 2.36
N TYR A 110 -9.37 -0.01 1.68
CA TYR A 110 -9.20 0.10 0.24
C TYR A 110 -10.44 -0.42 -0.49
N GLY A 111 -10.83 -1.66 -0.21
CA GLY A 111 -11.97 -2.29 -0.88
C GLY A 111 -13.27 -1.49 -0.73
N MET A 112 -13.52 -0.96 0.46
CA MET A 112 -14.70 -0.15 0.77
C MET A 112 -14.68 1.21 0.07
N VAL A 113 -13.53 1.90 0.02
CA VAL A 113 -13.42 3.17 -0.70
C VAL A 113 -13.77 3.01 -2.18
N PHE A 114 -13.24 1.98 -2.84
CA PHE A 114 -13.49 1.77 -4.27
C PHE A 114 -14.86 1.20 -4.58
N ALA A 115 -15.42 0.35 -3.72
CA ALA A 115 -16.80 -0.09 -3.85
C ALA A 115 -17.78 1.08 -3.67
N ALA A 116 -17.60 1.92 -2.64
CA ALA A 116 -18.43 3.11 -2.43
C ALA A 116 -18.34 4.08 -3.62
N GLN A 117 -17.13 4.34 -4.12
CA GLN A 117 -16.94 5.18 -5.31
C GLN A 117 -17.62 4.58 -6.56
N ARG A 118 -17.54 3.25 -6.75
CA ARG A 118 -18.22 2.56 -7.86
C ARG A 118 -19.73 2.71 -7.74
N TYR A 119 -20.31 2.46 -6.57
CA TYR A 119 -21.75 2.53 -6.34
C TYR A 119 -22.29 3.95 -6.50
N PHE A 120 -21.53 4.97 -6.10
CA PHE A 120 -21.87 6.36 -6.39
C PHE A 120 -21.90 6.65 -7.90
N GLU A 121 -20.84 6.28 -8.62
CA GLU A 121 -20.75 6.59 -10.06
C GLU A 121 -21.66 5.71 -10.93
N ARG A 122 -22.00 4.52 -10.42
CA ARG A 122 -22.80 3.48 -11.09
C ARG A 122 -23.75 2.81 -10.10
N PRO A 123 -24.84 3.50 -9.68
CA PRO A 123 -25.79 2.97 -8.71
C PRO A 123 -26.42 1.65 -9.15
N GLU A 124 -26.50 1.40 -10.45
CA GLU A 124 -27.02 0.13 -11.00
C GLU A 124 -26.14 -1.09 -10.68
N THR A 125 -24.94 -0.87 -10.13
CA THR A 125 -24.01 -1.93 -9.73
C THR A 125 -24.10 -2.32 -8.25
N ILE A 126 -24.98 -1.65 -7.48
CA ILE A 126 -25.25 -2.04 -6.09
C ILE A 126 -25.99 -3.40 -6.10
N PRO A 127 -25.44 -4.46 -5.49
CA PRO A 127 -26.11 -5.76 -5.44
C PRO A 127 -27.29 -5.73 -4.46
N GLY A 128 -28.25 -6.66 -4.58
CA GLY A 128 -29.33 -6.76 -3.58
C GLY A 128 -30.51 -5.80 -3.78
N GLY A 129 -30.49 -4.99 -4.84
CA GLY A 129 -31.54 -4.01 -5.11
C GLY A 129 -31.61 -2.86 -4.10
N PHE A 130 -30.54 -2.60 -3.33
CA PHE A 130 -30.45 -1.41 -2.49
C PHE A 130 -30.40 -0.15 -3.36
N ASP A 131 -31.10 0.90 -2.93
CA ASP A 131 -31.10 2.17 -3.66
C ASP A 131 -29.79 2.94 -3.40
N THR A 132 -29.17 2.72 -2.22
CA THR A 132 -27.96 3.42 -1.78
C THR A 132 -27.01 2.50 -1.03
N ALA A 133 -25.71 2.85 -1.02
CA ALA A 133 -24.71 2.10 -0.26
C ALA A 133 -24.94 2.15 1.26
N SER A 134 -25.61 3.20 1.75
CA SER A 134 -25.92 3.40 3.17
C SER A 134 -26.87 2.34 3.74
N GLU A 135 -27.72 1.73 2.91
CA GLU A 135 -28.65 0.66 3.30
C GLU A 135 -27.95 -0.67 3.56
N ILE A 136 -26.72 -0.82 3.06
CA ILE A 136 -25.92 -2.01 3.25
C ILE A 136 -25.37 -1.97 4.67
N ALA A 137 -25.94 -2.81 5.55
CA ALA A 137 -25.57 -2.88 6.96
C ALA A 137 -24.51 -3.96 7.28
N HIS A 138 -24.09 -4.77 6.31
CA HIS A 138 -23.12 -5.84 6.50
C HIS A 138 -22.45 -6.25 5.18
N PRO A 139 -21.15 -6.64 5.15
CA PRO A 139 -20.46 -7.06 3.92
C PRO A 139 -21.08 -8.28 3.25
N ASN A 140 -21.67 -9.20 4.02
CA ASN A 140 -22.40 -10.37 3.50
C ASN A 140 -23.83 -10.03 3.00
N ALA A 141 -24.17 -8.75 2.83
CA ALA A 141 -25.41 -8.36 2.16
C ALA A 141 -25.19 -8.30 0.64
N PRO A 142 -26.22 -8.60 -0.17
CA PRO A 142 -27.47 -9.26 0.22
C PRO A 142 -27.22 -10.69 0.73
N GLN A 143 -28.09 -11.18 1.62
CA GLN A 143 -28.03 -12.56 2.14
C GLN A 143 -28.74 -13.58 1.23
N SER A 144 -29.28 -13.13 0.09
CA SER A 144 -29.95 -13.99 -0.86
C SER A 144 -28.92 -14.88 -1.57
N ILE A 145 -29.27 -16.15 -1.85
CA ILE A 145 -28.35 -17.11 -2.49
C ILE A 145 -28.15 -16.78 -3.99
N GLU A 146 -29.05 -16.00 -4.57
CA GLU A 146 -29.05 -15.66 -6.00
C GLU A 146 -28.16 -14.45 -6.33
N GLU A 147 -27.77 -13.65 -5.34
CA GLU A 147 -27.00 -12.43 -5.55
C GLU A 147 -25.63 -12.51 -4.90
N THR A 148 -24.63 -11.93 -5.57
CA THR A 148 -23.26 -11.86 -5.07
C THR A 148 -23.19 -10.91 -3.87
N PRO A 149 -22.65 -11.35 -2.72
CA PRO A 149 -22.43 -10.48 -1.58
C PRO A 149 -21.44 -9.36 -1.92
N ILE A 150 -21.61 -8.21 -1.29
CA ILE A 150 -20.71 -7.05 -1.45
C ILE A 150 -19.28 -7.38 -1.02
N LEU A 151 -19.16 -8.32 -0.08
CA LEU A 151 -17.88 -8.90 0.33
C LEU A 151 -16.99 -9.25 -0.86
N ASP A 152 -17.54 -9.79 -1.94
CA ASP A 152 -16.74 -10.20 -3.11
C ASP A 152 -16.15 -8.98 -3.83
N ASP A 153 -16.91 -7.89 -4.00
CA ASP A 153 -16.39 -6.63 -4.52
C ASP A 153 -15.32 -6.04 -3.59
N LEU A 154 -15.52 -6.11 -2.26
CA LEU A 154 -14.54 -5.63 -1.28
C LEU A 154 -13.24 -6.42 -1.35
N VAL A 155 -13.31 -7.75 -1.43
CA VAL A 155 -12.16 -8.66 -1.56
C VAL A 155 -11.45 -8.42 -2.89
N GLU A 156 -12.19 -8.30 -4.00
CA GLU A 156 -11.63 -8.04 -5.33
C GLU A 156 -10.82 -6.75 -5.32
N TYR A 157 -11.41 -5.64 -4.86
CA TYR A 157 -10.71 -4.36 -4.79
C TYR A 157 -9.55 -4.39 -3.80
N GLN A 158 -9.75 -4.92 -2.59
CA GLN A 158 -8.67 -5.03 -1.61
C GLN A 158 -7.51 -5.87 -2.14
N THR A 159 -7.77 -6.92 -2.92
CA THR A 159 -6.74 -7.75 -3.54
C THR A 159 -6.05 -7.00 -4.68
N ALA A 160 -6.80 -6.26 -5.49
CA ALA A 160 -6.30 -5.47 -6.61
C ALA A 160 -5.17 -4.52 -6.22
N GLN A 161 -5.15 -4.00 -5.00
CA GLN A 161 -4.06 -3.10 -4.57
C GLN A 161 -2.67 -3.77 -4.55
N TYR A 162 -2.62 -5.10 -4.51
CA TYR A 162 -1.38 -5.90 -4.48
C TYR A 162 -1.12 -6.65 -5.78
N VAL A 163 -2.18 -7.08 -6.47
CA VAL A 163 -2.03 -7.82 -7.74
C VAL A 163 -1.97 -6.91 -8.95
N ASP A 164 -2.61 -5.74 -8.92
CA ASP A 164 -2.46 -4.76 -9.99
C ASP A 164 -1.18 -3.95 -9.76
N PHE A 165 -0.21 -4.15 -10.64
CA PHE A 165 1.11 -3.56 -10.54
C PHE A 165 1.06 -2.03 -10.66
N HIS A 166 0.06 -1.44 -11.33
CA HIS A 166 -0.14 0.00 -11.32
C HIS A 166 -0.66 0.50 -9.97
N ALA A 167 -1.55 -0.25 -9.31
CA ALA A 167 -1.94 0.07 -7.93
C ALA A 167 -0.75 0.00 -6.98
N TRP A 168 0.05 -1.06 -7.12
CA TRP A 168 1.23 -1.26 -6.28
C TRP A 168 2.26 -0.15 -6.52
N LEU A 169 2.56 0.17 -7.78
CA LEU A 169 3.52 1.22 -8.13
C LEU A 169 3.07 2.61 -7.69
N GLY A 170 1.80 2.93 -7.87
CA GLY A 170 1.25 4.19 -7.38
C GLY A 170 1.37 4.34 -5.86
N ARG A 171 1.54 3.22 -5.14
CA ARG A 171 1.73 3.15 -3.69
C ARG A 171 3.17 2.91 -3.26
N TYR A 172 4.09 2.69 -4.19
CA TYR A 172 5.50 2.51 -3.85
C TYR A 172 6.06 3.71 -3.08
N ALA A 173 5.55 4.91 -3.36
CA ALA A 173 5.92 6.13 -2.65
C ALA A 173 5.59 6.10 -1.15
N LEU A 174 4.77 5.16 -0.67
CA LEU A 174 4.56 4.91 0.77
C LEU A 174 5.85 4.43 1.47
N LEU A 175 6.76 3.79 0.73
CA LEU A 175 8.03 3.26 1.26
C LEU A 175 9.14 4.33 1.31
N ASP A 176 8.98 5.40 0.54
CA ASP A 176 9.92 6.52 0.48
C ASP A 176 9.18 7.80 0.10
N ALA A 177 8.82 8.59 1.11
CA ALA A 177 8.07 9.83 0.93
C ALA A 177 8.83 10.89 0.11
N SER A 178 10.16 10.76 -0.02
CA SER A 178 10.96 11.66 -0.87
C SER A 178 10.66 11.51 -2.36
N LEU A 179 9.89 10.50 -2.75
CA LEU A 179 9.44 10.26 -4.12
C LEU A 179 8.14 10.99 -4.45
N ILE A 180 7.50 11.62 -3.47
CA ILE A 180 6.19 12.24 -3.65
C ILE A 180 6.35 13.68 -4.11
N ASP A 181 5.91 13.94 -5.34
CA ASP A 181 5.64 15.30 -5.81
C ASP A 181 4.28 15.75 -5.27
N TYR A 182 4.28 16.30 -4.05
CA TYR A 182 3.07 16.71 -3.35
C TYR A 182 2.27 17.77 -4.09
N ASP A 183 2.93 18.70 -4.78
CA ASP A 183 2.25 19.75 -5.54
C ASP A 183 1.50 19.16 -6.74
N SER A 184 2.16 18.29 -7.52
CA SER A 184 1.51 17.61 -8.64
C SER A 184 0.38 16.71 -8.15
N GLN A 185 0.61 15.91 -7.10
CA GLN A 185 -0.43 15.02 -6.58
C GLN A 185 -1.64 15.77 -6.04
N LEU A 186 -1.44 16.89 -5.34
CA LEU A 186 -2.53 17.72 -4.87
C LEU A 186 -3.29 18.33 -6.05
N ALA A 187 -2.60 18.85 -7.06
CA ALA A 187 -3.24 19.38 -8.26
C ALA A 187 -4.08 18.31 -9.00
N ASP A 188 -3.52 17.11 -9.20
CA ASP A 188 -4.19 15.99 -9.86
C ASP A 188 -5.39 15.49 -9.05
N LEU A 189 -5.24 15.42 -7.72
CA LEU A 189 -6.33 15.07 -6.80
C LEU A 189 -7.51 16.04 -6.93
N LEU A 190 -7.26 17.35 -6.85
CA LEU A 190 -8.31 18.36 -6.94
C LEU A 190 -8.97 18.33 -8.32
N ALA A 191 -8.18 18.16 -9.39
CA ALA A 191 -8.71 18.02 -10.75
C ALA A 191 -9.59 16.76 -10.90
N ALA A 192 -9.23 15.65 -10.26
CA ALA A 192 -10.04 14.43 -10.25
C ALA A 192 -11.36 14.62 -9.48
N VAL A 193 -11.34 15.30 -8.33
CA VAL A 193 -12.56 15.66 -7.58
C VAL A 193 -13.45 16.58 -8.43
N ASP A 194 -12.90 17.63 -9.05
CA ASP A 194 -13.67 18.54 -9.91
C ASP A 194 -14.29 17.82 -11.13
N ALA A 195 -13.56 16.89 -11.74
CA ALA A 195 -14.00 16.19 -12.93
C ALA A 195 -15.01 15.07 -12.66
N PHE A 196 -14.92 14.42 -11.50
CA PHE A 196 -15.61 13.16 -11.25
C PHE A 196 -16.41 13.11 -9.94
N GLY A 197 -16.35 14.17 -9.13
CA GLY A 197 -17.00 14.27 -7.83
C GLY A 197 -16.31 13.49 -6.71
N THR A 198 -15.33 12.62 -7.02
CA THR A 198 -14.58 11.85 -6.02
C THR A 198 -13.18 11.46 -6.50
N ALA A 199 -12.25 11.36 -5.54
CA ALA A 199 -10.91 10.80 -5.76
C ALA A 199 -10.37 10.16 -4.48
N ALA A 200 -9.76 8.99 -4.60
CA ALA A 200 -9.21 8.27 -3.46
C ALA A 200 -7.79 8.76 -3.12
N ILE A 201 -7.47 8.80 -1.83
CA ILE A 201 -6.10 9.02 -1.33
C ILE A 201 -5.74 8.01 -0.25
N THR A 202 -4.47 7.64 -0.20
CA THR A 202 -3.88 6.86 0.89
C THR A 202 -3.19 7.82 1.85
N LEU A 203 -3.67 7.90 3.09
CA LEU A 203 -2.99 8.60 4.17
C LEU A 203 -2.00 7.64 4.83
N PHE A 204 -0.80 8.08 5.18
CA PHE A 204 0.16 7.22 5.87
C PHE A 204 1.09 7.98 6.81
N SER A 205 1.72 7.23 7.72
CA SER A 205 2.78 7.71 8.59
C SER A 205 4.13 7.26 8.03
N GLU A 206 5.05 8.18 7.77
CA GLU A 206 6.37 7.85 7.23
C GLU A 206 7.18 6.95 8.17
N GLU A 207 7.09 7.19 9.49
CA GLU A 207 7.82 6.40 10.50
C GLU A 207 7.33 4.95 10.58
N SER A 208 6.01 4.75 10.55
CA SER A 208 5.40 3.43 10.77
C SER A 208 4.95 2.71 9.51
N VAL A 209 4.90 3.42 8.38
CA VAL A 209 4.31 3.00 7.10
C VAL A 209 2.84 2.54 7.26
N ARG A 210 2.22 2.86 8.39
CA ARG A 210 0.80 2.57 8.62
C ARG A 210 -0.01 3.45 7.69
N SER A 211 -0.82 2.83 6.84
CA SER A 211 -1.63 3.51 5.84
C SER A 211 -3.13 3.30 6.05
N HIS A 212 -3.93 4.22 5.51
CA HIS A 212 -5.39 4.17 5.52
C HIS A 212 -5.96 4.84 4.28
N GLN A 213 -6.91 4.19 3.62
CA GLN A 213 -7.55 4.71 2.42
C GLN A 213 -8.80 5.54 2.79
N VAL A 214 -8.92 6.74 2.20
CA VAL A 214 -10.13 7.57 2.27
C VAL A 214 -10.54 8.03 0.87
N LEU A 215 -11.80 8.45 0.72
CA LEU A 215 -12.37 8.95 -0.54
C LEU A 215 -12.70 10.44 -0.41
N VAL A 216 -11.90 11.31 -1.02
CA VAL A 216 -12.16 12.75 -1.07
C VAL A 216 -13.34 13.00 -2.01
N TYR A 217 -14.31 13.80 -1.58
CA TYR A 217 -15.49 14.15 -2.37
C TYR A 217 -15.70 15.66 -2.55
N ASP A 218 -15.04 16.49 -1.74
CA ASP A 218 -15.05 17.95 -1.88
C ASP A 218 -13.81 18.54 -1.22
N TYR A 219 -13.57 19.83 -1.39
CA TYR A 219 -12.45 20.53 -0.74
C TYR A 219 -12.69 22.04 -0.58
N GLU A 220 -12.09 22.61 0.47
CA GLU A 220 -12.06 24.05 0.73
C GLU A 220 -10.62 24.58 0.60
N ARG A 221 -10.45 25.68 -0.14
CA ARG A 221 -9.17 26.37 -0.27
C ARG A 221 -9.09 27.54 0.70
N HIS A 222 -8.03 27.57 1.51
CA HIS A 222 -7.65 28.70 2.36
C HIS A 222 -6.27 29.24 1.92
N PRO A 223 -5.84 30.42 2.41
CA PRO A 223 -4.57 31.01 2.00
C PRO A 223 -3.33 30.16 2.29
N ASP A 224 -3.37 29.36 3.36
CA ASP A 224 -2.25 28.58 3.90
C ASP A 224 -2.55 27.07 4.00
N ARG A 225 -3.76 26.63 3.69
CA ARG A 225 -4.15 25.22 3.75
C ARG A 225 -5.26 24.86 2.77
N ILE A 226 -5.38 23.57 2.48
CA ILE A 226 -6.54 22.98 1.78
C ILE A 226 -7.20 21.98 2.73
N VAL A 227 -8.51 22.10 2.93
CA VAL A 227 -9.29 21.16 3.74
C VAL A 227 -10.03 20.23 2.81
N LEU A 228 -9.66 18.96 2.78
CA LEU A 228 -10.31 17.92 1.99
C LEU A 228 -11.47 17.32 2.79
N LEU A 229 -12.66 17.28 2.22
CA LEU A 229 -13.80 16.57 2.79
C LEU A 229 -13.78 15.14 2.26
N ALA A 230 -13.75 14.15 3.16
CA ALA A 230 -13.52 12.77 2.77
C ALA A 230 -14.46 11.77 3.46
N TYR A 231 -14.85 10.74 2.73
CA TYR A 231 -15.43 9.53 3.30
C TYR A 231 -14.31 8.62 3.81
N ASN A 232 -14.28 8.45 5.12
CA ASN A 232 -13.46 7.51 5.86
C ASN A 232 -14.29 6.26 6.23
N PRO A 233 -13.91 5.06 5.74
CA PRO A 233 -14.69 3.83 5.95
C PRO A 233 -14.68 3.33 7.40
N ASN A 234 -13.88 3.94 8.30
CA ASN A 234 -13.97 3.67 9.74
C ASN A 234 -15.19 4.33 10.40
N TYR A 235 -16.04 5.04 9.65
CA TYR A 235 -17.31 5.58 10.12
C TYR A 235 -18.45 5.11 9.21
N THR A 236 -19.61 4.83 9.81
CA THR A 236 -20.82 4.46 9.07
C THR A 236 -21.44 5.68 8.40
N ALA A 237 -22.27 5.46 7.38
CA ALA A 237 -23.05 6.52 6.73
C ALA A 237 -23.85 7.37 7.74
N GLU A 238 -24.48 6.74 8.74
CA GLU A 238 -25.22 7.43 9.81
C GLU A 238 -24.34 8.42 10.59
N THR A 239 -23.06 8.08 10.82
CA THR A 239 -22.13 8.97 11.53
C THR A 239 -21.99 10.32 10.81
N TYR A 240 -22.08 10.32 9.47
CA TYR A 240 -21.93 11.55 8.68
C TYR A 240 -23.12 12.51 8.76
N ALA A 241 -24.23 12.12 9.37
CA ALA A 241 -25.36 13.02 9.61
C ALA A 241 -25.01 14.12 10.64
N GLU A 242 -24.07 13.83 11.54
CA GLU A 242 -23.67 14.72 12.64
C GLU A 242 -22.19 15.12 12.58
N PHE A 243 -21.41 14.48 11.71
CA PHE A 243 -19.96 14.62 11.65
C PHE A 243 -19.46 14.68 10.21
N THR A 244 -18.48 15.53 9.93
CA THR A 244 -17.77 15.55 8.64
C THR A 244 -16.31 15.23 8.88
N TYR A 245 -15.83 14.16 8.25
CA TYR A 245 -14.42 13.81 8.29
C TYR A 245 -13.64 14.69 7.31
N THR A 246 -12.61 15.35 7.79
CA THR A 246 -11.74 16.22 7.00
C THR A 246 -10.28 15.78 7.08
N VAL A 247 -9.52 16.06 6.03
CA VAL A 247 -8.06 15.96 5.99
C VAL A 247 -7.53 17.35 5.65
N GLU A 248 -6.80 17.97 6.57
CA GLU A 248 -6.18 19.28 6.31
C GLU A 248 -4.79 19.07 5.71
N ILE A 249 -4.52 19.73 4.59
CA ILE A 249 -3.20 19.78 3.94
C ILE A 249 -2.64 21.19 4.18
N ASP A 250 -1.56 21.30 4.95
CA ASP A 250 -0.81 22.55 5.08
C ASP A 250 -0.07 22.82 3.78
N THR A 251 -0.28 24.00 3.22
CA THR A 251 0.31 24.46 1.95
C THR A 251 1.19 25.70 2.15
N SER A 252 1.48 26.07 3.40
CA SER A 252 2.33 27.21 3.75
C SER A 252 3.83 26.91 3.64
N GLY A 253 4.20 25.63 3.69
CA GLY A 253 5.56 25.14 3.57
C GLY A 253 6.04 24.95 2.12
N GLU A 254 7.24 24.40 1.97
CA GLU A 254 7.82 24.06 0.65
C GLU A 254 7.12 22.87 -0.02
N THR A 255 6.45 22.02 0.75
CA THR A 255 5.71 20.85 0.26
C THR A 255 4.38 20.71 1.00
N PRO A 256 3.26 20.46 0.29
CA PRO A 256 1.99 20.16 0.93
C PRO A 256 2.07 18.92 1.82
N VAL A 257 1.75 19.05 3.11
CA VAL A 257 1.75 17.92 4.06
C VAL A 257 0.43 17.83 4.80
N PRO A 258 -0.12 16.62 4.99
CA PRO A 258 -1.31 16.45 5.80
C PRO A 258 -0.98 16.76 7.25
N GLN A 259 -1.82 17.58 7.88
CA GLN A 259 -1.74 17.83 9.30
C GLN A 259 -2.33 16.63 10.06
N PRO A 260 -1.73 16.23 11.19
CA PRO A 260 -2.29 15.18 12.04
C PRO A 260 -3.75 15.50 12.37
N VAL A 261 -4.67 14.63 11.95
CA VAL A 261 -6.11 14.84 12.15
C VAL A 261 -6.42 14.73 13.64
N GLU A 262 -7.12 15.72 14.20
CA GLU A 262 -7.49 15.78 15.63
C GLU A 262 -8.21 14.50 16.13
N TYR A 263 -8.83 13.75 15.22
CA TYR A 263 -9.65 12.57 15.49
C TYR A 263 -9.11 11.27 14.86
N GLY A 264 -7.85 11.24 14.39
CA GLY A 264 -7.29 10.13 13.61
C GLY A 264 -5.92 9.61 14.09
N ALA A 265 -5.44 8.55 13.45
CA ALA A 265 -4.02 8.16 13.55
C ALA A 265 -3.16 9.29 12.96
N GLY A 266 -2.02 9.58 13.57
CA GLY A 266 -1.09 10.65 13.16
C GLY A 266 -0.42 10.34 11.84
N TYR A 267 -1.17 10.43 10.74
CA TYR A 267 -0.65 10.41 9.38
C TYR A 267 0.01 11.75 9.08
N ASP A 268 1.20 11.70 8.49
CA ASP A 268 2.04 12.86 8.17
C ASP A 268 2.37 12.93 6.67
N GLN A 269 1.89 11.97 5.87
CA GLN A 269 2.04 11.95 4.42
C GLN A 269 0.75 11.45 3.72
N PHE A 270 0.58 11.78 2.44
CA PHE A 270 -0.51 11.25 1.61
C PHE A 270 -0.04 10.87 0.20
N VAL A 271 -0.74 9.95 -0.44
CA VAL A 271 -0.55 9.60 -1.84
C VAL A 271 -1.88 9.59 -2.60
N HIS A 272 -1.93 10.25 -3.74
CA HIS A 272 -2.97 10.09 -4.75
C HIS A 272 -2.44 9.24 -5.91
N ASN A 273 -3.16 8.19 -6.28
CA ASN A 273 -2.80 7.31 -7.40
C ASN A 273 -3.84 7.40 -8.53
N GLU A 274 -3.44 7.91 -9.69
CA GLU A 274 -4.34 8.05 -10.85
C GLU A 274 -4.86 6.69 -11.38
N TYR A 275 -4.08 5.62 -11.22
CA TYR A 275 -4.42 4.29 -11.72
C TYR A 275 -5.55 3.62 -10.94
N ASP A 276 -5.77 4.03 -9.69
CA ASP A 276 -6.86 3.53 -8.85
C ASP A 276 -8.22 3.66 -9.54
N ARG A 277 -8.41 4.71 -10.33
CA ARG A 277 -9.64 4.93 -11.10
C ARG A 277 -9.81 3.91 -12.23
N LEU A 278 -8.72 3.48 -12.86
CA LEU A 278 -8.73 2.46 -13.94
C LEU A 278 -9.04 1.08 -13.38
N ILE A 279 -8.38 0.71 -12.28
CA ILE A 279 -8.63 -0.52 -11.51
C ILE A 279 -10.10 -0.60 -11.13
N ARG A 280 -10.63 0.47 -10.51
CA ARG A 280 -12.06 0.54 -10.13
C ARG A 280 -12.99 0.35 -11.32
N ALA A 281 -12.68 0.98 -12.46
CA ALA A 281 -13.49 0.88 -13.66
C ALA A 281 -13.44 -0.52 -14.33
N ARG A 282 -12.69 -1.48 -13.76
CA ARG A 282 -12.38 -2.79 -14.34
C ARG A 282 -11.88 -2.65 -15.77
N ARG A 283 -11.04 -1.62 -15.98
CA ARG A 283 -10.40 -1.37 -17.26
C ARG A 283 -8.95 -1.73 -17.12
N ASP A 284 -8.49 -2.60 -17.99
CA ASP A 284 -7.07 -2.86 -18.16
C ASP A 284 -6.35 -1.52 -18.43
N PRO A 285 -5.47 -1.07 -17.52
CA PRO A 285 -4.56 0.04 -17.76
C PRO A 285 -3.52 -0.42 -18.80
N SER A 286 -3.94 -0.59 -20.06
CA SER A 286 -3.01 -0.96 -21.12
C SER A 286 -2.07 0.21 -21.41
N GLY A 287 -0.78 -0.04 -21.25
CA GLY A 287 0.29 0.87 -21.67
C GLY A 287 1.36 1.05 -20.59
N PRO A 288 2.54 1.56 -20.99
CA PRO A 288 3.65 1.77 -20.07
C PRO A 288 3.29 2.84 -19.02
N LEU A 289 3.93 2.73 -17.85
CA LEU A 289 3.80 3.71 -16.77
C LEU A 289 4.01 5.13 -17.28
N ARG A 290 3.04 5.98 -16.97
CA ARG A 290 3.20 7.43 -17.06
C ARG A 290 3.98 7.89 -15.84
N GLY A 291 5.27 8.11 -16.05
CA GLY A 291 6.21 8.52 -15.03
C GLY A 291 7.61 8.43 -15.62
N GLY A 292 8.42 9.46 -15.44
CA GLY A 292 9.77 9.52 -16.04
C GLY A 292 10.62 8.30 -15.67
N LYS A 293 11.71 8.09 -16.42
CA LYS A 293 12.70 7.04 -16.19
C LYS A 293 13.13 6.92 -14.71
N SER A 294 13.04 7.99 -13.93
CA SER A 294 13.43 8.08 -12.52
C SER A 294 12.66 7.16 -11.57
N LEU A 295 11.33 7.01 -11.68
CA LEU A 295 10.59 6.10 -10.79
C LEU A 295 10.96 4.66 -11.09
N SER A 296 11.01 4.32 -12.38
CA SER A 296 11.40 3.00 -12.84
C SER A 296 12.84 2.65 -12.45
N GLU A 297 13.79 3.57 -12.60
CA GLU A 297 15.19 3.38 -12.19
C GLU A 297 15.36 3.27 -10.67
N ARG A 298 14.49 3.92 -9.87
CA ARG A 298 14.56 3.83 -8.40
C ARG A 298 13.87 2.58 -7.85
N VAL A 299 12.72 2.19 -8.40
CA VAL A 299 11.98 0.97 -8.00
C VAL A 299 12.70 -0.28 -8.51
N PHE A 300 13.20 -0.22 -9.75
CA PHE A 300 13.81 -1.35 -10.46
C PHE A 300 15.31 -1.17 -10.71
N GLY A 301 15.95 -0.29 -9.93
CA GLY A 301 17.39 -0.31 -9.77
C GLY A 301 17.82 -1.56 -9.01
N THR A 302 18.94 -1.52 -8.32
CA THR A 302 19.37 -2.67 -7.52
C THR A 302 18.36 -2.92 -6.39
N THR A 303 17.90 -4.16 -6.29
CA THR A 303 16.98 -4.65 -5.26
C THR A 303 17.66 -5.75 -4.48
N LEU A 304 17.43 -5.80 -3.17
CA LEU A 304 17.88 -6.88 -2.28
C LEU A 304 16.66 -7.56 -1.68
N PHE A 305 16.58 -8.87 -1.85
CA PHE A 305 15.61 -9.75 -1.20
C PHE A 305 16.35 -10.78 -0.36
N VAL A 306 15.91 -10.95 0.89
CA VAL A 306 16.43 -11.96 1.80
C VAL A 306 15.25 -12.70 2.43
N ALA A 307 15.08 -13.96 2.09
CA ALA A 307 14.06 -14.83 2.65
C ALA A 307 14.73 -15.96 3.44
N ALA A 308 14.14 -16.32 4.57
CA ALA A 308 14.62 -17.43 5.37
C ALA A 308 13.45 -18.24 5.91
N ASP A 309 13.70 -19.52 6.19
CA ASP A 309 12.71 -20.42 6.78
C ASP A 309 12.10 -19.84 8.09
N PRO A 310 10.78 -19.95 8.33
CA PRO A 310 10.16 -19.50 9.58
C PRO A 310 10.73 -20.15 10.86
N ALA A 311 11.46 -21.26 10.75
CA ALA A 311 12.18 -21.91 11.85
C ALA A 311 13.31 -21.04 12.43
N VAL A 312 13.81 -20.06 11.67
CA VAL A 312 14.81 -19.10 12.14
C VAL A 312 14.20 -17.72 12.40
N GLU A 313 14.90 -16.91 13.20
CA GLU A 313 14.66 -15.49 13.32
C GLU A 313 15.72 -14.74 12.51
N THR A 314 15.27 -13.92 11.57
CA THR A 314 16.13 -13.20 10.64
C THR A 314 16.15 -11.72 10.94
N VAL A 315 17.34 -11.13 10.96
CA VAL A 315 17.57 -9.69 11.03
C VAL A 315 18.50 -9.31 9.89
N VAL A 316 18.07 -8.38 9.04
CA VAL A 316 18.89 -7.81 7.97
C VAL A 316 19.06 -6.33 8.24
N VAL A 317 20.32 -5.86 8.17
CA VAL A 317 20.66 -4.44 8.34
C VAL A 317 21.49 -3.95 7.17
N ASP A 318 21.31 -2.67 6.84
CA ASP A 318 22.09 -1.98 5.83
C ASP A 318 23.49 -1.59 6.36
N GLN A 319 24.27 -0.93 5.51
CA GLN A 319 25.62 -0.48 5.81
C GLN A 319 25.69 0.54 6.96
N THR A 320 24.58 1.21 7.29
CA THR A 320 24.45 2.15 8.41
C THR A 320 23.99 1.47 9.71
N GLY A 321 23.61 0.19 9.64
CA GLY A 321 23.09 -0.59 10.75
C GLY A 321 21.57 -0.45 10.93
N ARG A 322 20.88 0.26 10.03
CA ARG A 322 19.42 0.36 10.03
C ARG A 322 18.84 -0.94 9.49
N ARG A 323 17.75 -1.40 10.12
CA ARG A 323 17.06 -2.63 9.69
C ARG A 323 16.37 -2.42 8.35
N LEU A 324 16.42 -3.45 7.53
CA LEU A 324 15.61 -3.51 6.32
C LEU A 324 14.14 -3.75 6.68
N GLU A 325 13.28 -3.32 5.77
CA GLU A 325 11.85 -3.62 5.81
C GLU A 325 11.64 -5.14 5.76
N ARG A 326 10.53 -5.58 6.35
CA ARG A 326 10.22 -7.00 6.50
C ARG A 326 8.72 -7.19 6.43
N THR A 327 8.26 -8.09 5.57
CA THR A 327 6.86 -8.52 5.56
C THR A 327 6.54 -9.35 6.80
N THR A 328 5.29 -9.30 7.26
CA THR A 328 4.88 -10.00 8.50
C THR A 328 4.07 -11.27 8.26
N GLY A 329 3.90 -11.68 7.01
CA GLY A 329 3.19 -12.90 6.65
C GLY A 329 3.96 -14.19 7.02
N PRO A 330 3.38 -15.37 6.67
CA PRO A 330 3.94 -16.68 7.02
C PRO A 330 5.32 -16.95 6.42
N GLU A 331 5.66 -16.30 5.31
CA GLU A 331 6.95 -16.45 4.61
C GLU A 331 7.65 -15.09 4.57
N PRO A 332 8.14 -14.60 5.72
CA PRO A 332 8.64 -13.23 5.85
C PRO A 332 9.80 -12.97 4.90
N LEU A 333 9.71 -11.88 4.17
CA LEU A 333 10.69 -11.39 3.23
C LEU A 333 11.30 -10.12 3.79
N HIS A 334 12.62 -10.08 3.95
CA HIS A 334 13.33 -8.83 4.13
C HIS A 334 13.66 -8.24 2.76
N TYR A 335 13.40 -6.96 2.57
CA TYR A 335 13.59 -6.34 1.27
C TYR A 335 14.11 -4.91 1.36
N ARG A 336 14.75 -4.49 0.28
CA ARG A 336 15.07 -3.08 0.01
C ARG A 336 15.13 -2.87 -1.50
N TYR A 337 14.38 -1.90 -1.97
CA TYR A 337 14.45 -1.41 -3.34
C TYR A 337 15.44 -0.24 -3.42
N GLY A 338 16.11 -0.07 -4.56
CA GLY A 338 17.11 0.97 -4.76
C GLY A 338 18.27 0.88 -3.76
N VAL A 339 18.79 -0.32 -3.51
CA VAL A 339 19.94 -0.50 -2.61
C VAL A 339 21.16 0.24 -3.14
N SER A 340 21.84 0.94 -2.23
CA SER A 340 23.11 1.59 -2.49
C SER A 340 24.26 0.60 -2.33
N ASP A 341 25.37 0.85 -3.00
CA ASP A 341 26.62 0.12 -2.79
C ASP A 341 27.02 0.09 -1.31
N GLY A 342 27.59 -1.05 -0.88
CA GLY A 342 28.01 -1.29 0.49
C GLY A 342 27.73 -2.71 0.99
N THR A 343 27.91 -2.88 2.29
CA THR A 343 27.77 -4.20 2.95
C THR A 343 26.51 -4.27 3.80
N TYR A 344 25.60 -5.15 3.40
CA TYR A 344 24.40 -5.55 4.14
C TYR A 344 24.73 -6.77 4.99
N ARG A 345 24.22 -6.81 6.23
CA ARG A 345 24.51 -7.92 7.16
C ARG A 345 23.23 -8.64 7.53
N ILE A 346 23.28 -9.97 7.47
CA ILE A 346 22.18 -10.87 7.79
C ILE A 346 22.60 -11.67 9.03
N ALA A 347 21.72 -11.74 10.02
CA ALA A 347 21.84 -12.62 11.17
C ALA A 347 20.64 -13.56 11.22
N LEU A 348 20.91 -14.87 11.28
CA LEU A 348 19.92 -15.91 11.48
C LEU A 348 20.08 -16.47 12.89
N THR A 349 18.99 -16.56 13.66
CA THR A 349 19.01 -17.16 15.00
C THR A 349 18.01 -18.30 15.10
N GLY A 350 18.47 -19.50 15.46
CA GLY A 350 17.62 -20.69 15.57
C GLY A 350 16.57 -20.53 16.67
N ARG A 351 15.29 -20.71 16.35
CA ARG A 351 14.21 -20.73 17.37
C ARG A 351 14.17 -22.06 18.12
N GLY A 352 14.62 -23.11 17.45
CA GLY A 352 14.83 -24.47 17.91
C GLY A 352 16.01 -25.07 17.15
N ALA A 353 16.33 -26.34 17.41
CA ALA A 353 17.22 -27.08 16.52
C ALA A 353 16.46 -27.42 15.24
N SER A 354 16.89 -26.90 14.11
CA SER A 354 16.24 -27.11 12.81
C SER A 354 17.23 -27.08 11.66
N GLU A 355 16.82 -27.65 10.54
CA GLU A 355 17.37 -27.30 9.23
C GLU A 355 16.84 -25.90 8.85
N TYR A 356 17.57 -25.17 8.01
CA TYR A 356 17.10 -23.89 7.46
C TYR A 356 17.57 -23.73 6.02
N ALA A 357 16.80 -22.94 5.26
CA ALA A 357 17.21 -22.37 3.98
C ALA A 357 17.20 -20.83 4.08
N LEU A 358 18.19 -20.19 3.47
CA LEU A 358 18.36 -18.76 3.33
C LEU A 358 18.52 -18.43 1.84
N ASP A 359 17.52 -17.76 1.26
CA ASP A 359 17.56 -17.27 -0.11
C ASP A 359 17.99 -15.80 -0.10
N VAL A 360 19.01 -15.47 -0.87
CA VAL A 360 19.52 -14.10 -1.04
C VAL A 360 19.56 -13.77 -2.51
N TYR A 361 18.78 -12.77 -2.89
CA TYR A 361 18.78 -12.22 -4.24
C TYR A 361 19.23 -10.75 -4.22
N VAL A 362 20.13 -10.41 -5.14
CA VAL A 362 20.49 -9.03 -5.48
C VAL A 362 20.46 -8.87 -6.99
N GLY A 363 19.78 -7.85 -7.48
CA GLY A 363 19.80 -7.54 -8.91
C GLY A 363 18.92 -6.36 -9.27
N ASP A 364 19.00 -5.97 -10.54
CA ASP A 364 18.07 -5.03 -11.15
C ASP A 364 17.06 -5.78 -12.04
N ARG A 365 16.14 -5.06 -12.68
CA ARG A 365 15.14 -5.68 -13.58
C ARG A 365 15.74 -6.38 -14.81
N TYR A 366 17.00 -6.16 -15.12
CA TYR A 366 17.69 -6.70 -16.30
C TYR A 366 18.70 -7.79 -15.95
N HIS A 367 19.29 -7.75 -14.75
CA HIS A 367 20.41 -8.58 -14.36
C HIS A 367 20.28 -9.02 -12.90
N GLY A 368 20.41 -10.33 -12.65
CA GLY A 368 20.70 -10.86 -11.32
C GLY A 368 22.20 -10.76 -11.04
N PHE A 369 22.58 -10.04 -10.00
CA PHE A 369 23.96 -9.93 -9.53
C PHE A 369 24.32 -11.03 -8.53
N LEU A 370 23.33 -11.47 -7.75
CA LEU A 370 23.39 -12.57 -6.79
C LEU A 370 22.03 -13.27 -6.75
N ASP A 371 22.03 -14.59 -6.78
CA ASP A 371 20.83 -15.43 -6.61
C ASP A 371 21.31 -16.74 -5.98
N GLU A 372 21.42 -16.75 -4.65
CA GLU A 372 22.02 -17.85 -3.88
C GLU A 372 21.07 -18.35 -2.80
N THR A 373 20.93 -19.68 -2.72
CA THR A 373 20.29 -20.38 -1.60
C THR A 373 21.36 -21.05 -0.75
N ILE A 374 21.37 -20.77 0.54
CA ILE A 374 22.20 -21.44 1.54
C ILE A 374 21.32 -22.35 2.38
N GLU A 375 21.70 -23.62 2.43
CA GLU A 375 21.08 -24.60 3.32
C GLU A 375 22.03 -24.94 4.46
N GLY A 376 21.46 -25.15 5.65
CA GLY A 376 22.25 -25.47 6.83
C GLY A 376 21.41 -26.05 7.97
N THR A 377 22.08 -26.25 9.10
CA THR A 377 21.44 -26.65 10.36
C THR A 377 21.85 -25.67 11.44
N ILE A 378 20.91 -25.28 12.29
CA ILE A 378 21.16 -24.28 13.35
C ILE A 378 20.56 -24.78 14.66
N ALA A 379 21.34 -24.69 15.74
CA ALA A 379 20.84 -25.04 17.07
C ALA A 379 19.94 -23.95 17.65
N ALA A 380 19.14 -24.31 18.65
CA ALA A 380 18.31 -23.36 19.38
C ALA A 380 19.17 -22.27 20.04
N GLY A 381 18.92 -21.00 19.70
CA GLY A 381 19.65 -19.84 20.20
C GLY A 381 21.03 -19.63 19.57
N GLU A 382 21.48 -20.50 18.67
CA GLU A 382 22.67 -20.26 17.86
C GLU A 382 22.40 -19.15 16.85
N THR A 383 23.41 -18.31 16.58
CA THR A 383 23.31 -17.23 15.60
C THR A 383 24.39 -17.37 14.54
N GLU A 384 23.97 -17.56 13.29
CA GLU A 384 24.82 -17.51 12.12
C GLU A 384 24.78 -16.13 11.46
N ARG A 385 25.87 -15.76 10.76
CA ARG A 385 26.05 -14.43 10.18
C ARG A 385 26.55 -14.51 8.75
N TYR A 386 25.93 -13.68 7.92
CA TYR A 386 26.24 -13.51 6.52
C TYR A 386 26.41 -12.03 6.19
N ALA A 387 27.19 -11.73 5.16
CA ALA A 387 27.24 -10.38 4.61
C ALA A 387 27.14 -10.41 3.08
N VAL A 388 26.27 -9.54 2.56
CA VAL A 388 26.10 -9.27 1.14
C VAL A 388 26.83 -7.96 0.85
N THR A 389 27.84 -8.01 -0.01
CA THR A 389 28.52 -6.80 -0.49
C THR A 389 28.04 -6.51 -1.90
N ILE A 390 27.60 -5.27 -2.13
CA ILE A 390 27.07 -4.78 -3.40
C ILE A 390 28.01 -3.68 -3.87
N ASP A 391 28.56 -3.82 -5.08
CA ASP A 391 29.48 -2.86 -5.69
C ASP A 391 29.12 -2.72 -7.18
N ASP A 392 28.78 -1.50 -7.63
CA ASP A 392 28.49 -1.10 -9.02
C ASP A 392 28.24 -2.24 -10.03
N GLY A 393 27.04 -2.83 -9.98
CA GLY A 393 26.60 -3.88 -10.90
C GLY A 393 27.08 -5.30 -10.56
N SER A 394 27.56 -5.53 -9.34
CA SER A 394 27.95 -6.84 -8.83
C SER A 394 27.54 -7.03 -7.36
N ALA A 395 27.39 -8.28 -6.94
CA ALA A 395 27.11 -8.62 -5.56
C ALA A 395 27.79 -9.94 -5.16
N ALA A 396 28.20 -10.04 -3.90
CA ALA A 396 28.85 -11.23 -3.36
C ALA A 396 28.35 -11.54 -1.95
N LEU A 397 28.09 -12.82 -1.69
CA LEU A 397 27.70 -13.34 -0.39
C LEU A 397 28.91 -13.94 0.34
N THR A 398 29.09 -13.56 1.59
CA THR A 398 30.16 -14.08 2.46
C THR A 398 29.55 -14.71 3.71
N THR A 399 30.02 -15.91 4.05
CA THR A 399 29.57 -16.67 5.22
C THR A 399 30.54 -16.48 6.39
N GLY A 400 30.06 -16.71 7.62
CA GLY A 400 30.92 -16.75 8.81
C GLY A 400 31.51 -15.39 9.23
N VAL A 401 30.81 -14.29 8.94
CA VAL A 401 31.33 -12.94 9.16
C VAL A 401 31.40 -12.64 10.67
N GLY A 402 32.60 -12.73 11.24
CA GLY A 402 32.90 -12.51 12.65
C GLY A 402 32.89 -11.03 13.02
N GLY A 403 31.70 -10.47 13.29
CA GLY A 403 31.54 -9.09 13.79
C GLY A 403 30.57 -9.04 14.97
N THR A 404 31.10 -9.11 16.19
CA THR A 404 30.33 -9.16 17.44
C THR A 404 29.73 -7.82 17.89
N ALA A 405 30.21 -6.67 17.38
CA ALA A 405 29.89 -5.37 17.97
C ALA A 405 28.57 -4.72 17.48
N ALA A 406 28.29 -4.73 16.17
CA ALA A 406 27.17 -3.94 15.62
C ALA A 406 25.79 -4.62 15.79
N LEU A 407 25.71 -5.95 15.60
CA LEU A 407 24.45 -6.70 15.71
C LEU A 407 24.13 -7.16 17.14
N GLY A 408 25.13 -7.30 18.00
CA GLY A 408 24.94 -7.69 19.41
C GLY A 408 24.10 -6.68 20.19
N ALA A 409 24.28 -5.38 19.89
CA ALA A 409 23.44 -4.31 20.45
C ALA A 409 21.98 -4.39 19.95
N ILE A 410 21.78 -4.73 18.68
CA ILE A 410 20.46 -4.81 18.02
C ILE A 410 19.66 -6.05 18.46
N GLY A 411 20.33 -7.18 18.71
CA GLY A 411 19.70 -8.38 19.26
C GLY A 411 19.28 -8.20 20.73
N ALA A 412 20.11 -7.51 21.53
CA ALA A 412 19.80 -7.22 22.92
C ALA A 412 18.62 -6.25 23.08
N SER A 413 18.56 -5.19 22.26
CA SER A 413 17.41 -4.26 22.26
C SER A 413 16.11 -4.94 21.83
N TYR A 414 16.19 -5.88 20.88
CA TYR A 414 15.01 -6.64 20.43
C TYR A 414 14.44 -7.58 21.49
N ALA A 415 15.30 -8.29 22.23
CA ALA A 415 14.86 -9.11 23.35
C ALA A 415 14.15 -8.28 24.44
N VAL A 416 14.60 -7.04 24.65
CA VAL A 416 14.00 -6.08 25.60
C VAL A 416 12.66 -5.55 25.10
N GLU A 417 12.52 -5.18 23.83
CA GLU A 417 11.27 -4.70 23.25
C GLU A 417 10.18 -5.78 23.20
N ARG A 418 10.53 -7.00 22.81
CA ARG A 418 9.59 -8.13 22.81
C ARG A 418 9.14 -8.52 24.22
N GLY A 419 10.03 -8.37 25.21
CA GLY A 419 9.71 -8.53 26.62
C GLY A 419 8.72 -7.48 27.15
N ARG A 420 8.76 -6.26 26.60
CA ARG A 420 7.82 -5.17 26.94
C ARG A 420 6.46 -5.34 26.25
N ALA A 421 6.42 -5.73 24.98
CA ALA A 421 5.17 -5.97 24.25
C ALA A 421 4.35 -7.12 24.89
N ARG A 422 4.99 -8.25 25.23
CA ARG A 422 4.32 -9.37 25.92
C ARG A 422 3.80 -9.05 27.33
N ARG A 423 4.32 -7.99 27.98
CA ARG A 423 3.80 -7.52 29.27
C ARG A 423 2.55 -6.64 29.14
N ARG A 424 2.35 -5.98 28.00
CA ARG A 424 1.15 -5.15 27.74
C ARG A 424 -0.08 -5.97 27.34
N ASP A 425 0.11 -7.11 26.67
CA ASP A 425 -1.00 -8.00 26.25
C ASP A 425 -1.41 -9.02 27.32
N ARG A 426 -0.98 -8.87 28.58
CA ARG A 426 -1.49 -9.72 29.66
C ARG A 426 -2.78 -9.06 30.17
N PRO A 427 -3.97 -9.59 29.87
CA PRO A 427 -5.21 -9.02 30.39
C PRO A 427 -5.13 -9.02 31.92
N GLU A 428 -5.35 -7.85 32.52
CA GLU A 428 -5.56 -7.73 33.95
C GLU A 428 -6.74 -8.64 34.29
N ARG A 429 -6.45 -9.72 35.03
CA ARG A 429 -7.49 -10.57 35.60
C ARG A 429 -8.21 -9.75 36.65
N HIS A 430 -9.37 -9.22 36.29
CA HIS A 430 -10.40 -8.90 37.27
C HIS A 430 -11.04 -10.23 37.69
N ASP A 431 -10.63 -10.73 38.86
CA ASP A 431 -11.41 -11.72 39.59
C ASP A 431 -12.66 -11.04 40.20
N PRO A 432 -13.79 -11.76 40.30
CA PRO A 432 -15.10 -11.23 40.68
C PRO A 432 -15.22 -10.74 42.13
#